data_AF-A0A655AJL3-F1
#
_entry.id   AF-A0A655AJL3-F1
#
_cell.length_a   1.000
_cell.length_b   1.000
_cell.length_c   1.000
_cell.angle_alpha   90.00
_cell.angle_beta   90.00
_cell.angle_gamma   90.00
#
_symmetry.space_group_name_H-M   'P 1'
#
loop_
_entity.id
_entity.type
_entity.pdbx_description
1 polymer ?
#
loop_
_entity_poly.entity_id
_entity_poly.type
_entity_poly.pdbx_seq_one_letter_code
_entity_poly.pdbx_strand_id
1 'polypeptide(L)'
;MFVVDTGQLDGPKHIINFPTKKHWRAPSKLAYIDAGLIDLIRVIRELNIASVAVPPLGVGNGGLDWEDVEQRLVSAFQQLPDVDAVIYPPSGGSRAIEGVEGLRMTWGRAVILEAMRRYLQQRRAMEPWEDPAGISHLEIQKLMYFANEADPDLALDFTPGRYGPYSERVRHLLQGMEGAFTVGLGDGTARVLANQPISLTTKGTDAITDYLATDAAADRVSAAVDTVLRVIEGFEGPYGVELLASTHWVATREGAKEPATAAAAVRKWTKRKGRIYSDDRIGVALDRILMTA
;
A
#
# COMPACT_ATOMS: atom_id res chain seq x y z
N MET A 1 -26.49 -6.03 15.22
CA MET A 1 -25.41 -5.12 15.68
C MET A 1 -24.70 -5.78 16.84
N PHE A 2 -23.39 -5.55 17.03
CA PHE A 2 -22.70 -5.97 18.26
C PHE A 2 -22.25 -4.74 19.05
N VAL A 3 -22.75 -4.58 20.27
CA VAL A 3 -22.48 -3.41 21.12
C VAL A 3 -21.68 -3.85 22.33
N VAL A 4 -20.67 -3.06 22.70
CA VAL A 4 -19.85 -3.29 23.89
C VAL A 4 -19.89 -2.04 24.76
N ASP A 5 -20.18 -2.22 26.05
CA ASP A 5 -20.06 -1.16 27.04
C ASP A 5 -18.60 -0.99 27.45
N THR A 6 -18.12 0.25 27.48
CA THR A 6 -16.72 0.55 27.78
C THR A 6 -16.42 0.52 29.28
N GLY A 7 -17.44 0.66 30.13
CA GLY A 7 -17.31 0.77 31.58
C GLY A 7 -16.59 2.04 32.05
N GLN A 8 -16.33 2.99 31.15
CA GLN A 8 -15.57 4.20 31.47
C GLN A 8 -16.41 5.20 32.25
N LEU A 9 -15.80 5.86 33.24
CA LEU A 9 -16.44 6.93 34.02
C LEU A 9 -16.62 8.20 33.17
N ASP A 10 -15.68 8.48 32.26
CA ASP A 10 -15.71 9.60 31.32
C ASP A 10 -15.44 9.13 29.88
N GLY A 11 -15.89 9.89 28.87
CA GLY A 11 -15.80 9.52 27.45
C GLY A 11 -16.89 8.54 26.95
N PRO A 12 -16.69 7.93 25.76
CA PRO A 12 -17.71 7.10 25.10
C PRO A 12 -18.14 5.90 25.94
N LYS A 13 -19.45 5.75 26.15
CA LYS A 13 -20.03 4.65 26.96
C LYS A 13 -20.21 3.35 26.18
N HIS A 14 -20.46 3.46 24.88
CA HIS A 14 -20.74 2.32 24.00
C HIS A 14 -19.83 2.34 22.78
N ILE A 15 -19.38 1.15 22.38
CA ILE A 15 -18.76 0.90 21.08
C ILE A 15 -19.73 0.06 20.25
N ILE A 16 -20.28 0.66 19.19
CA ILE A 16 -21.22 -0.01 18.28
C ILE A 16 -20.45 -0.54 17.07
N ASN A 17 -20.27 -1.86 17.02
CA ASN A 17 -19.56 -2.52 15.92
C ASN A 17 -20.52 -2.72 14.73
N PHE A 18 -20.42 -1.81 13.77
CA PHE A 18 -21.23 -1.81 12.55
C PHE A 18 -20.63 -2.76 11.48
N PRO A 19 -21.30 -3.87 11.12
CA PRO A 19 -20.76 -4.81 10.14
C PRO A 19 -20.89 -4.26 8.71
N THR A 20 -19.78 -3.90 8.09
CA THR A 20 -19.74 -3.44 6.69
C THR A 20 -19.38 -4.55 5.70
N LYS A 21 -18.96 -5.72 6.18
CA LYS A 21 -18.54 -6.87 5.37
C LYS A 21 -18.88 -8.17 6.08
N LYS A 22 -19.05 -9.24 5.29
CA LYS A 22 -19.15 -10.62 5.81
C LYS A 22 -17.77 -11.26 6.03
N HIS A 23 -16.86 -11.02 5.09
CA HIS A 23 -15.48 -11.51 5.15
C HIS A 23 -14.54 -10.37 4.82
N TRP A 24 -13.42 -10.25 5.53
CA TRP A 24 -12.51 -9.09 5.43
C TRP A 24 -11.94 -8.87 4.01
N ARG A 25 -11.69 -9.96 3.26
CA ARG A 25 -11.24 -9.94 1.85
C ARG A 25 -12.29 -9.48 0.84
N ALA A 26 -13.58 -9.52 1.17
CA ALA A 26 -14.64 -9.14 0.24
C ALA A 26 -14.85 -7.61 0.24
N PRO A 27 -15.39 -7.01 -0.85
CA PRO A 27 -15.81 -5.62 -0.81
C PRO A 27 -17.03 -5.43 0.11
N SER A 28 -17.25 -4.18 0.53
CA SER A 28 -18.51 -3.77 1.16
C SER A 28 -19.62 -3.70 0.11
N LYS A 29 -20.88 -3.58 0.55
CA LYS A 29 -22.05 -3.41 -0.32
C LYS A 29 -22.98 -2.38 0.31
N LEU A 30 -23.60 -1.53 -0.51
CA LEU A 30 -24.61 -0.57 -0.04
C LEU A 30 -25.73 -1.25 0.74
N ALA A 31 -26.17 -2.43 0.29
CA ALA A 31 -27.19 -3.22 1.01
C ALA A 31 -26.78 -3.61 2.45
N TYR A 32 -25.48 -3.74 2.75
CA TYR A 32 -25.02 -3.97 4.13
C TYR A 32 -25.12 -2.69 4.97
N ILE A 33 -24.85 -1.54 4.36
CA ILE A 33 -25.00 -0.24 5.00
C ILE A 33 -26.47 0.03 5.29
N ASP A 34 -27.35 -0.15 4.31
CA ASP A 34 -28.80 0.07 4.46
C ASP A 34 -29.37 -0.80 5.59
N ALA A 35 -29.07 -2.10 5.59
CA ALA A 35 -29.52 -3.01 6.65
C ALA A 35 -28.93 -2.67 8.02
N GLY A 36 -27.65 -2.29 8.08
CA GLY A 36 -26.99 -1.92 9.33
C GLY A 36 -27.51 -0.60 9.91
N LEU A 37 -27.87 0.39 9.09
CA LEU A 37 -28.40 1.67 9.55
C LEU A 37 -29.77 1.52 10.22
N ILE A 38 -30.62 0.63 9.72
CA ILE A 38 -31.90 0.30 10.38
C ILE A 38 -31.64 -0.19 11.81
N ASP A 39 -30.68 -1.10 11.97
CA ASP A 39 -30.35 -1.67 13.27
C ASP A 39 -29.58 -0.67 14.17
N LEU A 40 -28.83 0.26 13.58
CA LEU A 40 -28.15 1.35 14.31
C LEU A 40 -29.15 2.29 14.96
N ILE A 41 -30.16 2.73 14.22
CA ILE A 41 -31.23 3.58 14.75
C ILE A 41 -31.95 2.86 15.91
N ARG A 42 -32.25 1.56 15.74
CA ARG A 42 -32.88 0.75 16.78
C ARG A 42 -32.05 0.73 18.06
N VAL A 43 -30.74 0.46 17.94
CA VAL A 43 -29.81 0.41 19.07
C VAL A 43 -29.69 1.78 19.76
N ILE A 44 -29.59 2.87 19.01
CA ILE A 44 -29.48 4.22 19.57
C ILE A 44 -30.70 4.57 20.42
N ARG A 45 -31.90 4.22 19.94
CA ARG A 45 -33.16 4.42 20.68
C ARG A 45 -33.24 3.54 21.93
N GLU A 46 -32.92 2.26 21.80
CA GLU A 46 -32.99 1.30 22.90
C GLU A 46 -32.06 1.69 24.05
N LEU A 47 -30.86 2.18 23.73
CA LEU A 47 -29.86 2.60 24.71
C LEU A 47 -29.96 4.08 25.12
N ASN A 48 -30.93 4.82 24.58
CA ASN A 48 -31.10 6.27 24.79
C ASN A 48 -29.79 7.05 24.59
N ILE A 49 -29.05 6.73 23.52
CA ILE A 49 -27.77 7.38 23.21
C ILE A 49 -28.03 8.80 22.73
N ALA A 50 -27.48 9.79 23.44
CA ALA A 50 -27.64 11.22 23.12
C ALA A 50 -26.70 11.72 22.02
N SER A 51 -25.55 11.08 21.81
CA SER A 51 -24.60 11.49 20.77
C SER A 51 -23.80 10.30 20.21
N VAL A 52 -23.44 10.38 18.94
CA VAL A 52 -22.70 9.32 18.24
C VAL A 52 -21.75 9.88 17.19
N ALA A 53 -20.53 9.36 17.15
CA ALA A 53 -19.56 9.63 16.09
C ALA A 53 -19.55 8.48 15.08
N VAL A 54 -19.64 8.79 13.78
CA VAL A 54 -19.78 7.78 12.72
C VAL A 54 -18.69 7.95 11.65
N PRO A 55 -17.88 6.91 11.36
CA PRO A 55 -16.88 6.94 10.30
C PRO A 55 -17.52 6.71 8.91
N PRO A 56 -16.78 6.88 7.79
CA PRO A 56 -17.32 6.69 6.45
C PRO A 56 -17.54 5.20 6.12
N LEU A 57 -18.72 4.69 6.45
CA LEU A 57 -19.04 3.26 6.50
C LEU A 57 -18.85 2.56 5.15
N GLY A 58 -17.90 1.62 5.09
CA GLY A 58 -17.64 0.83 3.89
C GLY A 58 -16.95 1.60 2.75
N VAL A 59 -16.54 2.85 2.98
CA VAL A 59 -15.68 3.62 2.09
C VAL A 59 -14.20 3.26 2.35
N GLY A 60 -13.30 3.52 1.39
CA GLY A 60 -11.89 3.11 1.47
C GLY A 60 -11.72 1.61 1.22
N ASN A 61 -11.38 0.83 2.25
CA ASN A 61 -11.19 -0.62 2.18
C ASN A 61 -12.43 -1.39 1.69
N GLY A 62 -13.62 -0.82 1.87
CA GLY A 62 -14.88 -1.41 1.40
C GLY A 62 -15.23 -1.09 -0.05
N GLY A 63 -14.60 -0.06 -0.62
CA GLY A 63 -14.77 0.33 -2.03
C GLY A 63 -16.11 1.01 -2.38
N LEU A 64 -16.92 1.41 -1.39
CA LEU A 64 -18.14 2.18 -1.65
C LEU A 64 -17.82 3.64 -1.98
N ASP A 65 -18.72 4.26 -2.76
CA ASP A 65 -18.68 5.69 -3.02
C ASP A 65 -19.10 6.47 -1.75
N TRP A 66 -18.41 7.58 -1.47
CA TRP A 66 -18.72 8.38 -0.29
C TRP A 66 -20.06 9.09 -0.42
N GLU A 67 -20.38 9.63 -1.59
CA GLU A 67 -21.60 10.39 -1.79
C GLU A 67 -22.84 9.51 -1.54
N ASP A 68 -22.78 8.26 -2.03
CA ASP A 68 -23.83 7.27 -1.78
C ASP A 68 -23.98 6.95 -0.28
N VAL A 69 -22.87 6.79 0.45
CA VAL A 69 -22.88 6.44 1.88
C VAL A 69 -23.33 7.62 2.74
N GLU A 70 -22.87 8.83 2.41
CA GLU A 70 -23.21 10.07 3.10
C GLU A 70 -24.71 10.34 3.04
N GLN A 71 -25.32 10.24 1.86
CA GLN A 71 -26.77 10.43 1.70
C GLN A 71 -27.59 9.49 2.61
N ARG A 72 -27.15 8.24 2.76
CA ARG A 72 -27.80 7.24 3.60
C ARG A 72 -27.62 7.54 5.08
N LEU A 73 -26.41 7.94 5.50
CA LEU A 73 -26.13 8.35 6.87
C LEU A 73 -26.99 9.55 7.27
N VAL A 74 -27.01 10.60 6.45
CA VAL A 74 -27.81 11.80 6.70
C VAL A 74 -29.30 11.44 6.79
N SER A 75 -29.83 10.65 5.86
CA SER A 75 -31.22 10.21 5.87
C SER A 75 -31.57 9.37 7.12
N ALA A 76 -30.66 8.52 7.57
CA ALA A 76 -30.86 7.72 8.78
C ALA A 76 -30.92 8.58 10.04
N PHE A 77 -29.98 9.53 10.21
CA PHE A 77 -29.91 10.37 11.41
C PHE A 77 -30.98 11.45 11.47
N GLN A 78 -31.57 11.86 10.34
CA GLN A 78 -32.77 12.71 10.33
C GLN A 78 -33.96 12.10 11.09
N GLN A 79 -33.98 10.76 11.29
CA GLN A 79 -35.01 10.07 12.08
C GLN A 79 -34.76 10.13 13.60
N LEU A 80 -33.68 10.76 14.03
CA LEU A 80 -33.23 10.89 15.42
C LEU A 80 -32.91 12.36 15.72
N PRO A 81 -33.93 13.25 15.74
CA PRO A 81 -33.72 14.69 15.85
C PRO A 81 -33.08 15.12 17.19
N ASP A 82 -33.20 14.29 18.22
CA ASP A 82 -32.67 14.55 19.57
C ASP A 82 -31.25 13.97 19.79
N VAL A 83 -30.61 13.44 18.75
CA VAL A 83 -29.28 12.81 18.83
C VAL A 83 -28.26 13.61 18.04
N ASP A 84 -27.17 14.00 18.71
CA ASP A 84 -26.04 14.66 18.04
C ASP A 84 -25.21 13.64 17.27
N ALA A 85 -25.38 13.61 15.95
CA ALA A 85 -24.62 12.74 15.05
C ALA A 85 -23.44 13.48 14.40
N VAL A 86 -22.22 13.10 14.78
CA VAL A 86 -20.98 13.61 14.17
C VAL A 86 -20.51 12.64 13.09
N ILE A 87 -20.74 12.98 11.83
CA ILE A 87 -20.32 12.15 10.68
C ILE A 87 -18.94 12.62 10.21
N TYR A 88 -17.96 11.72 10.23
CA TYR A 88 -16.62 11.99 9.71
C TYR A 88 -16.55 11.62 8.23
N PRO A 89 -16.22 12.56 7.33
CA PRO A 89 -15.99 12.22 5.92
C PRO A 89 -14.71 11.41 5.76
N PRO A 90 -14.51 10.73 4.61
CA PRO A 90 -13.24 10.13 4.25
C PRO A 90 -12.14 11.19 4.34
N SER A 91 -11.11 10.91 5.12
CA SER A 91 -9.95 11.81 5.19
C SER A 91 -9.27 11.81 3.82
N GLY A 92 -9.40 12.93 3.09
CA GLY A 92 -8.62 13.22 1.89
C GLY A 92 -7.18 13.47 2.26
N GLY A 93 -6.43 12.41 2.55
CA GLY A 93 -5.02 12.47 2.95
C GLY A 93 -4.66 11.28 3.82
N SER A 94 -3.43 10.78 3.65
CA SER A 94 -2.82 9.87 4.60
C SER A 94 -2.85 10.53 5.98
N ARG A 95 -3.66 9.99 6.90
CA ARG A 95 -3.60 10.44 8.29
C ARG A 95 -2.18 10.16 8.77
N ALA A 96 -1.46 11.20 9.18
CA ALA A 96 -0.15 11.04 9.78
C ALA A 96 -0.31 10.08 10.98
N ILE A 97 0.28 8.90 10.87
CA ILE A 97 0.32 7.93 11.96
C ILE A 97 1.47 8.38 12.86
N GLU A 98 1.24 8.52 14.16
CA GLU A 98 2.35 8.68 15.10
C GLU A 98 3.16 7.39 15.12
N GLY A 99 4.45 7.49 14.83
CA GLY A 99 5.33 6.33 14.71
C GLY A 99 5.45 5.56 16.02
N VAL A 100 5.56 4.23 15.91
CA VAL A 100 5.81 3.36 17.07
C VAL A 100 7.17 3.70 17.69
N GLU A 101 7.17 4.04 18.98
CA GLU A 101 8.39 4.28 19.74
C GLU A 101 9.18 2.98 19.91
N GLY A 102 10.52 3.04 19.80
CA GLY A 102 11.38 1.85 19.91
C GLY A 102 11.28 0.84 18.75
N LEU A 103 10.73 1.23 17.59
CA LEU A 103 10.69 0.36 16.40
C LEU A 103 12.10 -0.14 16.04
N ARG A 104 12.31 -1.46 16.12
CA ARG A 104 13.60 -2.08 15.78
C ARG A 104 13.89 -2.02 14.28
N MET A 105 15.10 -1.63 13.89
CA MET A 105 15.58 -1.83 12.52
C MET A 105 15.90 -3.31 12.30
N THR A 106 15.15 -3.98 11.42
CA THR A 106 15.47 -5.32 10.94
C THR A 106 16.18 -5.19 9.60
N TRP A 107 16.96 -6.20 9.21
CA TRP A 107 17.62 -6.18 7.91
C TRP A 107 16.63 -5.99 6.74
N GLY A 108 15.44 -6.60 6.79
CA GLY A 108 14.40 -6.38 5.78
C GLY A 108 13.85 -4.94 5.74
N ARG A 109 13.73 -4.26 6.89
CA ARG A 109 13.42 -2.82 6.94
C ARG A 109 14.57 -2.00 6.37
N ALA A 110 15.81 -2.37 6.69
CA ALA A 110 16.99 -1.71 6.16
C ALA A 110 17.09 -1.82 4.62
N VAL A 111 16.79 -2.99 4.04
CA VAL A 111 16.71 -3.15 2.57
C VAL A 111 15.67 -2.20 1.97
N ILE A 112 14.48 -2.06 2.56
CA ILE A 112 13.46 -1.11 2.06
C ILE A 112 14.00 0.32 2.08
N LEU A 113 14.50 0.79 3.23
CA LEU A 113 14.95 2.17 3.38
C LEU A 113 16.15 2.49 2.49
N GLU A 114 17.10 1.56 2.39
CA GLU A 114 18.30 1.75 1.57
C GLU A 114 17.99 1.66 0.07
N ALA A 115 17.11 0.74 -0.35
CA ALA A 115 16.61 0.69 -1.72
C ALA A 115 15.89 1.98 -2.09
N MET A 116 15.00 2.48 -1.23
CA MET A 116 14.32 3.78 -1.43
C MET A 116 15.32 4.92 -1.61
N ARG A 117 16.28 5.03 -0.68
CA ARG A 117 17.28 6.11 -0.65
C ARG A 117 18.14 6.13 -1.91
N ARG A 118 18.68 4.97 -2.32
CA ARG A 118 19.57 4.89 -3.49
C ARG A 118 18.82 4.93 -4.82
N TYR A 119 17.63 4.34 -4.90
CA TYR A 119 16.80 4.46 -6.09
C TYR A 119 16.38 5.90 -6.35
N LEU A 120 16.02 6.68 -5.32
CA LEU A 120 15.74 8.11 -5.47
C LEU A 120 16.96 8.90 -5.97
N GLN A 121 18.16 8.58 -5.48
CA GLN A 121 19.40 9.21 -5.95
C GLN A 121 19.65 8.92 -7.44
N GLN A 122 19.47 7.67 -7.86
CA GLN A 122 19.65 7.24 -9.25
C GLN A 122 18.57 7.84 -10.17
N ARG A 123 17.29 7.81 -9.75
CA ARG A 123 16.17 8.39 -10.51
C ARG A 123 16.32 9.89 -10.71
N ARG A 124 16.76 10.64 -9.70
CA ARG A 124 16.99 12.10 -9.84
C ARG A 124 18.01 12.45 -10.92
N ALA A 125 18.97 11.57 -11.20
CA ALA A 125 19.94 11.77 -12.27
C ALA A 125 19.33 11.55 -13.68
N MET A 126 18.35 10.66 -13.79
CA MET A 126 17.75 10.23 -15.07
C MET A 126 16.44 10.97 -15.40
N GLU A 127 15.62 11.26 -14.38
CA GLU A 127 14.29 11.87 -14.48
C GLU A 127 14.16 13.09 -13.55
N PRO A 128 14.97 14.16 -13.72
CA PRO A 128 14.99 15.32 -12.82
C PRO A 128 13.68 16.12 -12.77
N TRP A 129 12.71 15.82 -13.65
CA TRP A 129 11.40 16.48 -13.73
C TRP A 129 10.32 15.80 -12.88
N GLU A 130 10.55 14.59 -12.36
CA GLU A 130 9.57 13.91 -11.51
C GLU A 130 9.66 14.37 -10.05
N ASP A 131 8.55 14.27 -9.31
CA ASP A 131 8.46 14.73 -7.92
C ASP A 131 9.57 14.10 -7.05
N PRO A 132 10.53 14.90 -6.55
CA PRO A 132 11.66 14.39 -5.81
C PRO A 132 11.29 13.99 -4.37
N ALA A 133 10.04 14.19 -3.95
CA ALA A 133 9.61 14.02 -2.58
C ALA A 133 9.70 12.56 -2.10
N GLY A 134 9.51 11.57 -2.95
CA GLY A 134 9.51 10.16 -2.54
C GLY A 134 9.20 9.20 -3.67
N ILE A 135 8.92 7.94 -3.32
CA ILE A 135 8.61 6.89 -4.30
C ILE A 135 7.29 6.22 -3.99
N SER A 136 6.58 5.76 -5.02
CA SER A 136 5.27 5.15 -4.83
C SER A 136 5.37 3.77 -4.19
N HIS A 137 4.28 3.35 -3.53
CA HIS A 137 4.13 1.97 -3.02
C HIS A 137 4.39 0.92 -4.10
N LEU A 138 3.96 1.18 -5.34
CA LEU A 138 4.15 0.24 -6.45
C LEU A 138 5.61 0.11 -6.87
N GLU A 139 6.38 1.21 -6.86
CA GLU A 139 7.83 1.16 -7.09
C GLU A 139 8.53 0.37 -5.98
N ILE A 140 8.22 0.64 -4.70
CA ILE A 140 8.81 -0.12 -3.58
C ILE A 140 8.53 -1.62 -3.71
N GLN A 141 7.31 -1.99 -4.13
CA GLN A 141 6.98 -3.39 -4.42
C GLN A 141 7.90 -4.01 -5.49
N LYS A 142 8.33 -3.26 -6.51
CA LYS A 142 9.23 -3.78 -7.56
C LYS A 142 10.68 -3.83 -7.10
N LEU A 143 11.13 -2.83 -6.36
CA LEU A 143 12.46 -2.86 -5.74
C LEU A 143 12.60 -4.06 -4.80
N MET A 144 11.59 -4.28 -3.95
CA MET A 144 11.59 -5.41 -3.02
C MET A 144 11.36 -6.76 -3.70
N TYR A 145 10.70 -6.78 -4.87
CA TYR A 145 10.63 -7.99 -5.70
C TYR A 145 12.03 -8.43 -6.12
N PHE A 146 12.80 -7.54 -6.74
CA PHE A 146 14.17 -7.86 -7.15
C PHE A 146 15.09 -8.11 -5.96
N ALA A 147 14.91 -7.42 -4.83
CA ALA A 147 15.68 -7.70 -3.63
C ALA A 147 15.44 -9.13 -3.12
N ASN A 148 14.20 -9.62 -3.17
CA ASN A 148 13.87 -10.99 -2.77
C ASN A 148 14.34 -12.04 -3.77
N GLU A 149 14.39 -11.71 -5.07
CA GLU A 149 15.00 -12.60 -6.06
C GLU A 149 16.52 -12.68 -5.85
N ALA A 150 17.16 -11.60 -5.39
CA ALA A 150 18.58 -11.59 -5.03
C ALA A 150 18.89 -12.31 -3.71
N ASP A 151 18.02 -12.15 -2.71
CA ASP A 151 18.15 -12.78 -1.40
C ASP A 151 16.79 -13.29 -0.87
N PRO A 152 16.47 -14.59 -1.11
CA PRO A 152 15.19 -15.18 -0.73
C PRO A 152 14.92 -15.27 0.78
N ASP A 153 15.91 -15.08 1.64
CA ASP A 153 15.70 -15.06 3.10
C ASP A 153 14.87 -13.85 3.54
N LEU A 154 14.71 -12.83 2.68
CA LEU A 154 13.72 -11.76 2.89
C LEU A 154 12.32 -12.33 3.07
N ALA A 155 12.07 -13.54 2.55
CA ALA A 155 10.83 -14.30 2.69
C ALA A 155 9.60 -13.48 2.29
N LEU A 156 9.72 -12.71 1.20
CA LEU A 156 8.63 -11.93 0.62
C LEU A 156 7.83 -12.82 -0.35
N ASP A 157 6.55 -13.00 -0.06
CA ASP A 157 5.63 -13.89 -0.76
C ASP A 157 5.00 -13.22 -1.99
N PHE A 158 5.82 -12.98 -3.02
CA PHE A 158 5.35 -12.35 -4.24
C PHE A 158 4.38 -13.22 -5.05
N THR A 159 3.28 -12.61 -5.47
CA THR A 159 2.26 -13.20 -6.36
C THR A 159 1.92 -12.27 -7.52
N PRO A 160 1.31 -12.77 -8.62
CA PRO A 160 0.86 -11.91 -9.71
C PRO A 160 -0.20 -10.91 -9.24
N GLY A 161 0.15 -9.62 -9.22
CA GLY A 161 -0.77 -8.52 -8.89
C GLY A 161 -1.24 -7.74 -10.12
N ARG A 162 -2.15 -6.78 -9.94
CA ARG A 162 -2.66 -5.92 -11.05
C ARG A 162 -1.56 -5.15 -11.79
N TYR A 163 -0.51 -4.76 -11.06
CA TYR A 163 0.60 -3.94 -11.53
C TYR A 163 1.92 -4.72 -11.59
N GLY A 164 1.85 -6.04 -11.87
CA GLY A 164 2.99 -6.95 -11.78
C GLY A 164 3.14 -7.57 -10.39
N PRO A 165 4.30 -8.18 -10.07
CA PRO A 165 4.53 -8.92 -8.82
C PRO A 165 4.24 -8.07 -7.58
N TYR A 166 3.53 -8.63 -6.61
CA TYR A 166 3.10 -7.92 -5.41
C TYR A 166 3.16 -8.83 -4.18
N SER A 167 3.58 -8.28 -3.03
CA SER A 167 3.57 -8.95 -1.72
C SER A 167 2.85 -8.10 -0.66
N GLU A 168 1.92 -8.72 0.07
CA GLU A 168 1.29 -8.10 1.24
C GLU A 168 2.29 -7.93 2.39
N ARG A 169 3.34 -8.77 2.49
CA ARG A 169 4.39 -8.60 3.51
C ARG A 169 5.14 -7.28 3.34
N VAL A 170 5.46 -6.88 2.11
CA VAL A 170 6.07 -5.57 1.83
C VAL A 170 5.16 -4.44 2.30
N ARG A 171 3.85 -4.53 2.02
CA ARG A 171 2.87 -3.54 2.50
C ARG A 171 2.83 -3.48 4.02
N HIS A 172 2.76 -4.62 4.71
CA HIS A 172 2.75 -4.64 6.18
C HIS A 172 4.04 -4.09 6.79
N LEU A 173 5.20 -4.35 6.15
CA LEU A 173 6.48 -3.77 6.59
C LEU A 173 6.46 -2.25 6.47
N LEU A 174 5.99 -1.69 5.35
CA LEU A 174 5.85 -0.25 5.17
C LEU A 174 4.85 0.36 6.15
N GLN A 175 3.68 -0.26 6.32
CA GLN A 175 2.68 0.20 7.30
C GLN A 175 3.25 0.20 8.72
N GLY A 176 4.03 -0.82 9.09
CA GLY A 176 4.70 -0.90 10.38
C GLY A 176 5.84 0.10 10.58
N MET A 177 6.28 0.79 9.52
CA MET A 177 7.29 1.85 9.56
C MET A 177 6.69 3.26 9.45
N GLU A 178 5.41 3.39 9.08
CA GLU A 178 4.73 4.67 8.91
C GLU A 178 4.79 5.50 10.20
N GLY A 179 5.14 6.78 10.06
CA GLY A 179 5.32 7.71 11.18
C GLY A 179 6.64 7.56 11.92
N ALA A 180 7.35 6.44 11.78
CA ALA A 180 8.63 6.18 12.43
C ALA A 180 9.80 6.36 11.44
N PHE A 181 9.93 5.48 10.46
CA PHE A 181 11.01 5.50 9.46
C PHE A 181 10.54 6.04 8.11
N THR A 182 9.27 5.87 7.78
CA THR A 182 8.67 6.35 6.52
C THR A 182 7.42 7.18 6.80
N VAL A 183 7.06 8.02 5.85
CA VAL A 183 5.78 8.75 5.81
C VAL A 183 5.22 8.77 4.39
N GLY A 184 3.90 8.86 4.27
CA GLY A 184 3.20 9.05 3.01
C GLY A 184 2.28 7.90 2.63
N LEU A 185 2.43 6.72 3.26
CA LEU A 185 1.51 5.60 3.04
C LEU A 185 0.18 5.77 3.79
N GLY A 186 0.20 6.46 4.94
CA GLY A 186 -0.93 6.54 5.86
C GLY A 186 -1.32 5.17 6.43
N ASP A 187 -2.62 4.96 6.65
CA ASP A 187 -3.17 3.68 7.11
C ASP A 187 -3.20 2.58 6.01
N GLY A 188 -2.67 2.89 4.82
CA GLY A 188 -2.69 2.01 3.66
C GLY A 188 -4.09 1.73 3.10
N THR A 189 -5.06 2.63 3.36
CA THR A 189 -6.40 2.64 2.72
C THR A 189 -6.49 3.60 1.54
N ALA A 190 -5.48 4.45 1.35
CA ALA A 190 -5.35 5.33 0.21
C ALA A 190 -5.45 4.53 -1.10
N ARG A 191 -6.14 5.08 -2.10
CA ARG A 191 -6.29 4.42 -3.40
C ARG A 191 -4.88 4.14 -3.96
N VAL A 192 -4.58 2.87 -4.27
CA VAL A 192 -3.30 2.44 -4.89
C VAL A 192 -2.94 3.25 -6.14
N LEU A 193 -3.94 3.81 -6.82
CA LEU A 193 -3.79 4.68 -8.00
C LEU A 193 -3.29 6.10 -7.69
N ALA A 194 -3.29 6.52 -6.43
CA ALA A 194 -2.93 7.89 -6.07
C ALA A 194 -1.42 8.15 -6.19
N ASN A 195 -0.58 7.11 -6.37
CA ASN A 195 0.88 7.20 -6.49
C ASN A 195 1.50 8.17 -5.47
N GLN A 196 0.92 8.23 -4.26
CA GLN A 196 1.39 9.17 -3.26
C GLN A 196 2.84 8.84 -2.90
N PRO A 197 3.73 9.84 -2.88
CA PRO A 197 5.13 9.61 -2.58
C PRO A 197 5.28 9.15 -1.14
N ILE A 198 6.03 8.07 -0.96
CA ILE A 198 6.50 7.59 0.34
C ILE A 198 7.95 8.05 0.50
N SER A 199 8.22 8.72 1.60
CA SER A 199 9.50 9.35 1.90
C SER A 199 10.09 8.81 3.20
N LEU A 200 11.40 8.91 3.35
CA LEU A 200 12.05 8.63 4.64
C LEU A 200 11.83 9.82 5.58
N THR A 201 11.62 9.54 6.86
CA THR A 201 11.71 10.56 7.92
C THR A 201 13.19 10.84 8.22
N THR A 202 13.47 11.92 8.97
CA THR A 202 14.81 12.16 9.53
C THR A 202 15.26 10.97 10.37
N LYS A 203 14.39 10.47 11.26
CA LYS A 203 14.65 9.28 12.09
C LYS A 203 14.95 8.03 11.25
N GLY A 204 14.23 7.81 10.16
CA GLY A 204 14.48 6.69 9.25
C GLY A 204 15.83 6.81 8.54
N THR A 205 16.20 8.03 8.16
CA THR A 205 17.50 8.35 7.52
C THR A 205 18.67 8.13 8.47
N ASP A 206 18.56 8.60 9.70
CA ASP A 206 19.59 8.40 10.73
C ASP A 206 19.70 6.91 11.06
N ALA A 207 18.57 6.23 11.27
CA ALA A 207 18.54 4.82 11.64
C ALA A 207 19.14 3.89 10.57
N ILE A 208 18.91 4.16 9.28
CA ILE A 208 19.54 3.36 8.21
C ILE A 208 21.04 3.66 8.10
N THR A 209 21.46 4.91 8.32
CA THR A 209 22.87 5.29 8.31
C THR A 209 23.63 4.57 9.43
N ASP A 210 23.09 4.58 10.64
CA ASP A 210 23.66 3.88 11.80
C ASP A 210 23.69 2.36 11.58
N TYR A 211 22.61 1.81 11.03
CA TYR A 211 22.51 0.38 10.71
C TYR A 211 23.62 -0.06 9.75
N LEU A 212 23.84 0.69 8.67
CA LEU A 212 24.87 0.38 7.67
C LEU A 212 26.30 0.58 8.21
N ALA A 213 26.48 1.40 9.24
CA ALA A 213 27.79 1.62 9.86
C ALA A 213 28.13 0.57 10.94
N THR A 214 27.14 -0.05 11.57
CA THR A 214 27.35 -0.79 12.83
C THR A 214 26.80 -2.22 12.85
N ASP A 215 25.79 -2.55 12.05
CA ASP A 215 25.14 -3.86 12.08
C ASP A 215 25.90 -4.88 11.23
N ALA A 216 26.00 -6.12 11.73
CA ALA A 216 26.71 -7.19 11.03
C ALA A 216 26.07 -7.58 9.68
N ALA A 217 24.80 -7.25 9.44
CA ALA A 217 24.13 -7.48 8.17
C ALA A 217 24.19 -6.28 7.20
N ALA A 218 25.00 -5.24 7.48
CA ALA A 218 25.17 -4.09 6.60
C ALA A 218 25.63 -4.47 5.17
N ASP A 219 26.63 -5.35 5.06
CA ASP A 219 27.13 -5.82 3.76
C ASP A 219 26.06 -6.60 2.98
N ARG A 220 25.23 -7.38 3.69
CA ARG A 220 24.11 -8.12 3.12
C ARG A 220 23.06 -7.18 2.54
N VAL A 221 22.70 -6.12 3.27
CA VAL A 221 21.78 -5.09 2.79
C VAL A 221 22.34 -4.39 1.56
N SER A 222 23.61 -3.96 1.62
CA SER A 222 24.28 -3.30 0.50
C SER A 222 24.31 -4.17 -0.76
N ALA A 223 24.68 -5.45 -0.63
CA ALA A 223 24.74 -6.40 -1.74
C ALA A 223 23.36 -6.66 -2.39
N ALA A 224 22.30 -6.77 -1.57
CA ALA A 224 20.94 -6.93 -2.07
C ALA A 224 20.51 -5.69 -2.86
N VAL A 225 20.74 -4.49 -2.32
CA VAL A 225 20.38 -3.23 -2.97
C VAL A 225 21.23 -2.97 -4.22
N ASP A 226 22.53 -3.27 -4.20
CA ASP A 226 23.41 -3.17 -5.39
C ASP A 226 22.90 -4.05 -6.53
N THR A 227 22.42 -5.25 -6.23
CA THR A 227 21.82 -6.14 -7.22
C THR A 227 20.55 -5.53 -7.79
N VAL A 228 19.66 -5.00 -6.95
CA VAL A 228 18.44 -4.32 -7.41
C VAL A 228 18.76 -3.16 -8.34
N LEU A 229 19.63 -2.24 -7.94
CA LEU A 229 19.97 -1.05 -8.71
C LEU A 229 20.63 -1.38 -10.03
N ARG A 230 21.46 -2.44 -10.05
CA ARG A 230 22.02 -2.98 -11.28
C ARG A 230 20.91 -3.50 -12.16
N VAL A 231 20.02 -4.37 -11.68
CA VAL A 231 18.93 -4.94 -12.51
C VAL A 231 18.09 -3.84 -13.16
N ILE A 232 17.70 -2.81 -12.40
CA ILE A 232 16.80 -1.76 -12.86
C ILE A 232 17.46 -0.61 -13.62
N GLU A 233 18.78 -0.60 -13.77
CA GLU A 233 19.51 0.45 -14.48
C GLU A 233 18.96 0.64 -15.91
N GLY A 234 18.56 1.87 -16.24
CA GLY A 234 17.90 2.23 -17.50
C GLY A 234 16.38 1.97 -17.53
N PHE A 235 15.82 1.47 -16.43
CA PHE A 235 14.38 1.23 -16.20
C PHE A 235 13.89 1.96 -14.94
N GLU A 236 14.57 3.03 -14.53
CA GLU A 236 14.12 3.87 -13.43
C GLU A 236 12.75 4.50 -13.76
N GLY A 237 12.04 4.90 -12.70
CA GLY A 237 10.73 5.49 -12.81
C GLY A 237 9.59 4.46 -12.77
N PRO A 238 8.35 4.89 -12.46
CA PRO A 238 7.21 3.98 -12.26
C PRO A 238 6.91 3.08 -13.46
N TYR A 239 7.08 3.60 -14.68
CA TYR A 239 6.84 2.83 -15.91
C TYR A 239 7.87 1.72 -16.10
N GLY A 240 9.15 2.07 -15.94
CA GLY A 240 10.29 1.19 -16.20
C GLY A 240 10.34 0.03 -15.23
N VAL A 241 10.26 0.29 -13.92
CA VAL A 241 10.32 -0.78 -12.91
C VAL A 241 9.09 -1.68 -12.96
N GLU A 242 7.90 -1.15 -13.29
CA GLU A 242 6.70 -1.96 -13.49
C GLU A 242 6.85 -2.89 -14.71
N LEU A 243 7.39 -2.37 -15.82
CA LEU A 243 7.67 -3.14 -17.03
C LEU A 243 8.66 -4.26 -16.73
N LEU A 244 9.82 -3.91 -16.19
CA LEU A 244 10.92 -4.84 -15.96
C LEU A 244 10.50 -5.97 -15.00
N ALA A 245 9.83 -5.64 -13.88
CA ALA A 245 9.36 -6.66 -12.95
C ALA A 245 8.29 -7.60 -13.55
N SER A 246 7.43 -7.07 -14.43
CA SER A 246 6.42 -7.89 -15.11
C SER A 246 7.06 -8.81 -16.15
N THR A 247 8.02 -8.30 -16.93
CA THR A 247 8.78 -9.09 -17.90
C THR A 247 9.61 -10.16 -17.19
N HIS A 248 10.26 -9.82 -16.08
CA HIS A 248 11.04 -10.76 -15.29
C HIS A 248 10.17 -11.91 -14.78
N TRP A 249 8.98 -11.59 -14.26
CA TRP A 249 8.04 -12.60 -13.80
C TRP A 249 7.66 -13.59 -14.90
N VAL A 250 7.23 -13.10 -16.09
CA VAL A 250 6.82 -14.02 -17.17
C VAL A 250 8.00 -14.83 -17.71
N ALA A 251 9.20 -14.24 -17.76
CA ALA A 251 10.39 -14.94 -18.24
C ALA A 251 10.83 -16.07 -17.29
N THR A 252 10.78 -15.82 -15.98
CA THR A 252 11.30 -16.74 -14.95
C THR A 252 10.26 -17.71 -14.43
N ARG A 253 9.01 -17.28 -14.23
CA ARG A 253 7.92 -18.09 -13.66
C ARG A 253 7.05 -18.75 -14.72
N GLU A 254 6.93 -18.15 -15.91
CA GLU A 254 6.12 -18.69 -17.01
C GLU A 254 6.97 -19.24 -18.17
N GLY A 255 8.30 -19.05 -18.13
CA GLY A 255 9.23 -19.55 -19.14
C GLY A 255 9.23 -18.79 -20.46
N ALA A 256 8.61 -17.62 -20.53
CA ALA A 256 8.50 -16.81 -21.74
C ALA A 256 9.83 -16.07 -22.03
N LYS A 257 10.82 -16.79 -22.58
CA LYS A 257 12.17 -16.27 -22.86
C LYS A 257 12.37 -15.73 -24.27
N GLU A 258 11.38 -15.86 -25.15
CA GLU A 258 11.41 -15.30 -26.51
C GLU A 258 10.63 -13.97 -26.57
N PRO A 259 11.13 -12.92 -27.25
CA PRO A 259 10.51 -11.59 -27.25
C PRO A 259 9.01 -11.59 -27.56
N ALA A 260 8.58 -12.32 -28.59
CA ALA A 260 7.17 -12.40 -28.96
C ALA A 260 6.31 -13.07 -27.87
N THR A 261 6.83 -14.11 -27.22
CA THR A 261 6.11 -14.83 -26.15
C THR A 261 6.03 -14.00 -24.87
N ALA A 262 7.11 -13.32 -24.50
CA ALA A 262 7.15 -12.41 -23.36
C ALA A 262 6.21 -11.21 -23.58
N ALA A 263 6.22 -10.64 -24.78
CA ALA A 263 5.33 -9.55 -25.16
C ALA A 263 3.86 -9.96 -25.05
N ALA A 264 3.50 -11.11 -25.62
CA ALA A 264 2.15 -11.64 -25.52
C ALA A 264 1.70 -11.86 -24.05
N ALA A 265 2.57 -12.45 -23.22
CA ALA A 265 2.28 -12.72 -21.81
C ALA A 265 2.09 -11.43 -20.99
N VAL A 266 3.03 -10.48 -21.06
CA VAL A 266 2.96 -9.20 -20.34
C VAL A 266 1.74 -8.39 -20.78
N ARG A 267 1.44 -8.35 -22.08
CA ARG A 267 0.30 -7.59 -22.61
C ARG A 267 -1.05 -8.22 -22.25
N LYS A 268 -1.10 -9.54 -22.10
CA LYS A 268 -2.30 -10.28 -21.66
C LYS A 268 -2.55 -10.16 -20.16
N TRP A 269 -1.52 -9.90 -19.36
CA TRP A 269 -1.61 -9.80 -17.90
C TRP A 269 -2.74 -8.89 -17.42
N THR A 270 -2.87 -7.68 -17.99
CA THR A 270 -4.08 -6.86 -17.84
C THR A 270 -4.39 -6.10 -19.14
N LYS A 271 -5.66 -5.69 -19.31
CA LYS A 271 -6.06 -4.76 -20.37
C LYS A 271 -5.26 -3.46 -20.37
N ARG A 272 -4.81 -2.96 -19.21
CA ARG A 272 -3.96 -1.76 -19.11
C ARG A 272 -2.59 -2.04 -19.72
N LYS A 273 -1.93 -3.11 -19.28
CA LYS A 273 -0.58 -3.48 -19.75
C LYS A 273 -0.54 -3.65 -21.27
N GLY A 274 -1.55 -4.32 -21.84
CA GLY A 274 -1.67 -4.46 -23.30
C GLY A 274 -1.86 -3.16 -24.09
N ARG A 275 -2.25 -2.07 -23.42
CA ARG A 275 -2.39 -0.72 -24.02
C ARG A 275 -1.14 0.15 -23.83
N ILE A 276 -0.43 0.01 -22.71
CA ILE A 276 0.69 0.91 -22.35
C ILE A 276 2.07 0.36 -22.68
N TYR A 277 2.21 -0.95 -22.89
CA TYR A 277 3.47 -1.59 -23.26
C TYR A 277 3.43 -2.07 -24.71
N SER A 278 4.45 -1.68 -25.48
CA SER A 278 4.71 -2.20 -26.82
C SER A 278 5.60 -3.43 -26.76
N ASP A 279 5.57 -4.23 -27.84
CA ASP A 279 6.37 -5.44 -27.95
C ASP A 279 7.87 -5.12 -27.92
N ASP A 280 8.30 -4.05 -28.60
CA ASP A 280 9.70 -3.60 -28.60
C ASP A 280 10.21 -3.26 -27.19
N ARG A 281 9.39 -2.55 -26.39
CA ARG A 281 9.77 -2.17 -25.01
C ARG A 281 9.88 -3.40 -24.11
N ILE A 282 9.00 -4.39 -24.31
CA ILE A 282 9.06 -5.66 -23.57
C ILE A 282 10.29 -6.46 -24.00
N GLY A 283 10.64 -6.46 -25.29
CA GLY A 283 11.87 -7.05 -25.82
C GLY A 283 13.11 -6.47 -25.16
N VAL A 284 13.23 -5.13 -25.10
CA VAL A 284 14.37 -4.47 -24.43
C VAL A 284 14.44 -4.82 -22.94
N ALA A 285 13.29 -4.91 -22.25
CA ALA A 285 13.25 -5.36 -20.87
C ALA A 285 13.68 -6.82 -20.71
N LEU A 286 13.28 -7.69 -21.64
CA LEU A 286 13.65 -9.10 -21.64
C LEU A 286 15.15 -9.27 -21.85
N ASP A 287 15.73 -8.55 -22.81
CA ASP A 287 17.18 -8.55 -23.05
C ASP A 287 17.93 -8.13 -21.78
N ARG A 288 17.47 -7.07 -21.09
CA ARG A 288 18.04 -6.67 -19.80
C ARG A 288 18.04 -7.80 -18.79
N ILE A 289 16.89 -8.46 -18.60
CA ILE A 289 16.73 -9.56 -17.64
C ILE A 289 17.67 -10.71 -17.96
N LEU A 290 17.77 -11.11 -19.23
CA LEU A 290 18.60 -12.23 -19.68
C LEU A 290 20.10 -11.92 -19.57
N MET A 291 20.51 -10.65 -19.66
CA MET A 291 21.90 -10.23 -19.46
C MET A 291 22.32 -10.18 -17.99
N THR A 292 21.36 -10.04 -17.07
CA THR A 292 21.61 -9.93 -15.63
C THR A 292 21.36 -11.22 -14.85
N ALA A 293 20.84 -12.26 -15.50
CA ALA A 293 20.60 -13.59 -14.95
C ALA A 293 21.86 -14.47 -14.99
#